data_AF-A0A1G7NFZ6-F1
#
_entry.id   AF-A0A1G7NFZ6-F1
#
_cell.length_a   1.000
_cell.length_b   1.000
_cell.length_c   1.000
_cell.angle_alpha   90.00
_cell.angle_beta   90.00
_cell.angle_gamma   90.00
#
_symmetry.space_group_name_H-M   'P 1'
#
loop_
_entity.id
_entity.type
_entity.pdbx_description
1 polymer ?
#
loop_
_entity_poly.entity_id
_entity_poly.type
_entity_poly.pdbx_seq_one_letter_code
_entity_poly.pdbx_strand_id
1 'polypeptide(L)'
;MHEGWEEKDGRRALKNPVYLSSVDKEADEFWEYVWEEANKRYDLDRIEKIYVIGDGAAWIQCARIVFPKAEFILDKFHLMKYVRQAVGGNKELSKTLLGALRFGNFEKAQEVIEKLLKSATTASRKQAIIQSWGYIRSNWEGITRIYSYKEIKCSAEGHISHVLSARMSSRPMGWSREGAKHMAYIRVCQANGQAVAEEYLRQQSTDYKIEAMITSSAETVEAQRQKKVKVTGEKHDNIPILRGPKSFLYKALRELSLAYA
;
A
#
# COMPACT_ATOMS: atom_id res chain seq x y z
N MET A 1 -1.37 8.03 8.69
CA MET A 1 -1.35 9.12 9.69
C MET A 1 -1.19 8.52 11.08
N HIS A 2 -0.48 9.17 12.00
CA HIS A 2 -0.31 8.69 13.38
C HIS A 2 0.14 9.84 14.30
N GLU A 3 0.04 9.65 15.61
CA GLU A 3 0.34 10.65 16.65
C GLU A 3 1.76 10.49 17.23
N GLY A 4 2.72 10.13 16.37
CA GLY A 4 4.06 9.73 16.78
C GLY A 4 4.15 8.24 17.17
N TRP A 5 5.05 7.91 18.08
CA TRP A 5 5.36 6.52 18.47
C TRP A 5 5.46 6.38 19.99
N GLU A 6 5.29 5.15 20.45
CA GLU A 6 5.49 4.72 21.83
C GLU A 6 6.37 3.48 21.89
N GLU A 7 6.94 3.22 23.06
CA GLU A 7 7.62 1.96 23.35
C GLU A 7 6.66 1.06 24.11
N LYS A 8 6.43 -0.13 23.56
CA LYS A 8 5.53 -1.15 24.09
C LYS A 8 6.27 -2.49 24.05
N ASP A 9 6.46 -3.11 25.21
CA ASP A 9 7.17 -4.38 25.36
C ASP A 9 8.58 -4.41 24.73
N GLY A 10 9.33 -3.31 24.89
CA GLY A 10 10.67 -3.14 24.32
C GLY A 10 10.69 -2.96 22.79
N ARG A 11 9.52 -2.76 22.16
CA ARG A 11 9.37 -2.51 20.73
C ARG A 11 8.71 -1.16 20.50
N ARG A 12 9.09 -0.48 19.42
CA ARG A 12 8.41 0.76 19.01
C ARG A 12 7.12 0.44 18.26
N ALA A 13 6.03 1.10 18.64
CA ALA A 13 4.74 1.06 17.96
C ALA A 13 4.29 2.48 17.61
N LEU A 14 3.51 2.63 16.54
CA LEU A 14 2.87 3.91 16.22
C LEU A 14 1.71 4.16 17.17
N LYS A 15 1.54 5.41 17.62
CA LYS A 15 0.38 5.84 18.40
C LYS A 15 -0.78 6.15 17.46
N ASN A 16 -1.92 5.51 17.70
CA ASN A 16 -3.17 5.72 16.95
C ASN A 16 -2.99 5.76 15.41
N PRO A 17 -2.38 4.72 14.80
CA PRO A 17 -2.16 4.73 13.37
C PRO A 17 -3.49 4.61 12.60
N VAL A 18 -3.68 5.48 11.63
CA VAL A 18 -4.75 5.43 10.64
C VAL A 18 -4.13 5.20 9.27
N TYR A 19 -4.56 4.12 8.61
CA TYR A 19 -4.16 3.74 7.28
C TYR A 19 -5.18 4.26 6.26
N LEU A 20 -4.67 4.76 5.15
CA LEU A 20 -5.45 5.25 4.01
C LEU A 20 -4.75 4.74 2.75
N SER A 21 -5.52 4.39 1.73
CA SER A 21 -4.99 3.92 0.44
C SER A 21 -5.86 4.42 -0.70
N SER A 22 -5.27 4.48 -1.89
CA SER A 22 -5.96 4.72 -3.14
C SER A 22 -5.23 3.97 -4.25
N VAL A 23 -5.99 3.53 -5.26
CA VAL A 23 -5.45 2.87 -6.47
C VAL A 23 -5.68 3.72 -7.71
N ASP A 24 -6.72 4.56 -7.69
CA ASP A 24 -7.25 5.22 -8.87
C ASP A 24 -7.37 6.73 -8.78
N LYS A 25 -7.20 7.32 -7.60
CA LYS A 25 -7.22 8.77 -7.43
C LYS A 25 -5.94 9.42 -7.93
N GLU A 26 -6.10 10.61 -8.49
CA GLU A 26 -4.99 11.51 -8.69
C GLU A 26 -4.41 11.97 -7.34
N ALA A 27 -3.18 12.46 -7.37
CA ALA A 27 -2.42 12.74 -6.14
C ALA A 27 -3.09 13.81 -5.26
N ASP A 28 -3.59 14.87 -5.87
CA ASP A 28 -4.32 15.96 -5.23
C ASP A 28 -5.62 15.45 -4.58
N GLU A 29 -6.47 14.73 -5.31
CA GLU A 29 -7.70 14.14 -4.78
C GLU A 29 -7.43 13.19 -3.61
N PHE A 30 -6.35 12.42 -3.66
CA PHE A 30 -5.98 11.55 -2.56
C PHE A 30 -5.55 12.34 -1.32
N TRP A 31 -4.76 13.40 -1.49
CA TRP A 31 -4.34 14.23 -0.37
C TRP A 31 -5.47 15.06 0.23
N GLU A 32 -6.43 15.53 -0.57
CA GLU A 32 -7.67 16.13 -0.07
C GLU A 32 -8.45 15.13 0.79
N TYR A 33 -8.59 13.88 0.34
CA TYR A 33 -9.21 12.83 1.14
C TYR A 33 -8.45 12.57 2.46
N VAL A 34 -7.10 12.56 2.43
CA VAL A 34 -6.29 12.45 3.65
C VAL A 34 -6.54 13.63 4.59
N TRP A 35 -6.67 14.85 4.06
CA TRP A 35 -6.99 16.04 4.83
C TRP A 35 -8.37 15.95 5.49
N GLU A 36 -9.40 15.52 4.76
CA GLU A 36 -10.74 15.31 5.31
C GLU A 36 -10.74 14.30 6.46
N GLU A 37 -10.04 13.17 6.28
CA GLU A 37 -9.91 12.15 7.32
C GLU A 37 -9.14 12.64 8.54
N ALA A 38 -8.15 13.51 8.35
CA ALA A 38 -7.44 14.16 9.45
C ALA A 38 -8.35 15.16 10.19
N ASN A 39 -9.08 16.00 9.46
CA ASN A 39 -9.96 17.04 10.01
C ASN A 39 -11.15 16.46 10.80
N LYS A 40 -11.62 15.24 10.46
CA LYS A 40 -12.61 14.50 11.25
C LYS A 40 -12.11 14.08 12.63
N ARG A 41 -10.79 13.96 12.80
CA ARG A 41 -10.15 13.37 14.00
C ARG A 41 -9.45 14.41 14.86
N TYR A 42 -8.96 15.48 14.25
CA TYR A 42 -8.15 16.48 14.91
C TYR A 42 -8.64 17.88 14.58
N ASP A 43 -8.54 18.77 15.57
CA ASP A 43 -8.57 20.20 15.33
C ASP A 43 -7.24 20.63 14.70
N LEU A 44 -7.20 20.67 13.37
CA LEU A 44 -5.98 20.96 12.59
C LEU A 44 -5.41 22.37 12.88
N ASP A 45 -6.26 23.31 13.33
CA ASP A 45 -5.83 24.65 13.69
C ASP A 45 -4.97 24.65 14.95
N ARG A 46 -5.26 23.75 15.89
CA ARG A 46 -4.48 23.56 17.12
C ARG A 46 -3.24 22.69 16.97
N ILE A 47 -3.08 21.98 15.84
CA ILE A 47 -1.86 21.21 15.61
C ILE A 47 -0.68 22.15 15.42
N GLU A 48 0.34 21.98 16.26
CA GLU A 48 1.59 22.74 16.20
C GLU A 48 2.48 22.30 15.03
N LYS A 49 2.63 20.99 14.83
CA LYS A 49 3.53 20.42 13.82
C LYS A 49 2.89 19.25 13.08
N ILE A 50 2.99 19.29 11.76
CA ILE A 50 2.63 18.18 10.88
C ILE A 50 3.91 17.78 10.14
N TYR A 51 4.23 16.49 10.16
CA TYR A 51 5.36 15.96 9.41
C TYR A 51 4.85 15.04 8.31
N VAL A 52 5.33 15.25 7.08
CA VAL A 52 5.10 14.35 5.96
C VAL A 52 6.40 13.64 5.67
N ILE A 53 6.41 12.32 5.83
CA ILE A 53 7.60 11.50 5.63
C ILE A 53 7.38 10.57 4.44
N GLY A 54 8.29 10.57 3.48
CA GLY A 54 8.16 9.73 2.29
C GLY A 54 9.40 9.74 1.41
N ASP A 55 9.29 9.11 0.25
CA ASP A 55 10.39 8.93 -0.73
C ASP A 55 10.70 10.19 -1.56
N GLY A 56 9.92 11.26 -1.39
CA GLY A 56 10.09 12.50 -2.13
C GLY A 56 9.51 12.49 -3.55
N ALA A 57 8.71 11.47 -3.90
CA ALA A 57 7.97 11.46 -5.14
C ALA A 57 7.01 12.67 -5.24
N ALA A 58 6.74 13.13 -6.46
CA ALA A 58 5.91 14.32 -6.69
C ALA A 58 4.54 14.21 -6.00
N TRP A 59 3.91 13.01 -6.06
CA TRP A 59 2.63 12.77 -5.40
C TRP A 59 2.72 12.91 -3.87
N ILE A 60 3.84 12.56 -3.22
CA ILE A 60 4.02 12.80 -1.78
C ILE A 60 4.18 14.29 -1.49
N GLN A 61 4.86 15.03 -2.36
CA GLN A 61 5.08 16.47 -2.20
C GLN A 61 3.76 17.27 -2.26
N CYS A 62 2.74 16.76 -2.96
CA CYS A 62 1.39 17.33 -3.00
C CYS A 62 0.76 17.47 -1.60
N ALA A 63 1.20 16.70 -0.59
CA ALA A 63 0.73 16.83 0.79
C ALA A 63 0.86 18.25 1.35
N ARG A 64 1.89 19.00 0.92
CA ARG A 64 2.16 20.36 1.37
C ARG A 64 1.15 21.38 0.86
N ILE A 65 0.40 21.03 -0.19
CA ILE A 65 -0.68 21.87 -0.75
C ILE A 65 -1.87 21.87 0.21
N VAL A 66 -2.28 20.68 0.68
CA VAL A 66 -3.45 20.52 1.55
C VAL A 66 -3.12 20.68 3.05
N PHE A 67 -1.86 20.48 3.45
CA PHE A 67 -1.38 20.73 4.81
C PHE A 67 -0.31 21.83 4.81
N PRO A 68 -0.69 23.13 4.88
CA PRO A 68 0.28 24.23 4.80
C PRO A 68 1.33 24.24 5.91
N LYS A 69 0.98 23.71 7.10
CA LYS A 69 1.90 23.55 8.25
C LYS A 69 2.83 22.33 8.12
N ALA A 70 2.72 21.54 7.05
CA ALA A 70 3.47 20.30 6.91
C ALA A 70 4.93 20.54 6.55
N GLU A 71 5.82 19.94 7.32
CA GLU A 71 7.23 19.84 7.01
C GLU A 71 7.55 18.48 6.38
N PHE A 72 8.07 18.51 5.15
CA PHE A 72 8.49 17.30 4.47
C PHE A 72 9.86 16.82 4.99
N ILE A 73 9.94 15.56 5.41
CA ILE A 73 11.16 14.87 5.84
C ILE A 73 11.39 13.68 4.90
N LEU A 74 12.61 13.56 4.37
CA LEU A 74 12.91 12.43 3.49
C LEU A 74 13.00 11.13 4.29
N ASP A 75 12.45 10.05 3.74
CA ASP A 75 12.66 8.71 4.29
C ASP A 75 14.13 8.27 4.18
N LYS A 76 14.67 7.80 5.31
CA LYS A 76 16.06 7.38 5.42
C LYS A 76 16.35 6.09 4.67
N PHE A 77 15.38 5.19 4.52
CA PHE A 77 15.60 3.96 3.76
C PHE A 77 15.90 4.28 2.29
N HIS A 78 15.10 5.15 1.68
CA HIS A 78 15.32 5.62 0.31
C HIS A 78 16.63 6.40 0.17
N LEU A 79 16.93 7.33 1.08
CA LEU A 79 18.23 8.02 1.09
C LEU A 79 19.40 7.02 1.06
N MET A 80 19.36 6.01 1.95
CA MET A 80 20.43 5.02 2.04
C MET A 80 20.50 4.12 0.80
N LYS A 81 19.38 3.82 0.12
CA LYS A 81 19.37 3.11 -1.16
C LYS A 81 20.20 3.86 -2.21
N TYR A 82 19.93 5.15 -2.39
CA TYR A 82 20.65 5.97 -3.37
C TYR A 82 22.09 6.27 -2.96
N VAL A 83 22.38 6.45 -1.66
CA VAL A 83 23.78 6.55 -1.19
C VAL A 83 24.55 5.28 -1.53
N ARG A 84 24.02 4.09 -1.23
CA ARG A 84 24.68 2.81 -1.55
C ARG A 84 24.90 2.64 -3.05
N GLN A 85 23.89 2.98 -3.87
CA GLN A 85 24.00 2.99 -5.32
C GLN A 85 25.07 3.97 -5.81
N ALA A 86 25.12 5.18 -5.27
CA ALA A 86 26.11 6.20 -5.60
C ALA A 86 27.54 5.77 -5.25
N VAL A 87 27.76 5.08 -4.12
CA VAL A 87 29.12 4.75 -3.66
C VAL A 87 29.66 3.43 -4.21
N GLY A 88 28.78 2.49 -4.60
CA GLY A 88 29.18 1.23 -5.22
C GLY A 88 30.19 0.41 -4.41
N GLY A 89 30.11 0.47 -3.08
CA GLY A 89 31.02 -0.25 -2.17
C GLY A 89 32.25 0.54 -1.69
N ASN A 90 32.51 1.74 -2.20
CA ASN A 90 33.60 2.57 -1.69
C ASN A 90 33.28 3.09 -0.27
N LYS A 91 33.85 2.44 0.76
CA LYS A 91 33.56 2.71 2.17
C LYS A 91 34.02 4.10 2.62
N GLU A 92 35.14 4.61 2.13
CA GLU A 92 35.68 5.90 2.53
C GLU A 92 34.86 7.06 1.98
N LEU A 93 34.52 7.01 0.68
CA LEU A 93 33.65 8.00 0.06
C LEU A 93 32.23 7.91 0.62
N SER A 94 31.75 6.71 0.99
CA SER A 94 30.48 6.54 1.69
C SER A 94 30.44 7.27 3.04
N LYS A 95 31.46 7.09 3.89
CA LYS A 95 31.57 7.81 5.16
C LYS A 95 31.62 9.33 4.94
N THR A 96 32.38 9.78 3.94
CA THR A 96 32.52 11.20 3.61
C THR A 96 31.20 11.81 3.13
N LEU A 97 30.49 11.12 2.23
CA LEU A 97 29.18 11.54 1.73
C LEU A 97 28.14 11.59 2.85
N LEU A 98 28.05 10.55 3.67
CA LEU A 98 27.13 10.53 4.83
C LEU A 98 27.43 11.64 5.83
N GLY A 99 28.72 11.97 6.05
CA GLY A 99 29.13 13.12 6.85
C GLY A 99 28.65 14.43 6.24
N ALA A 100 28.87 14.64 4.95
CA ALA A 100 28.43 15.83 4.23
C ALA A 100 26.91 16.01 4.32
N LEU A 101 26.13 14.95 4.10
CA LEU A 101 24.67 14.94 4.23
C LEU A 101 24.22 15.26 5.66
N ARG A 102 24.88 14.67 6.67
CA ARG A 102 24.57 14.89 8.08
C ARG A 102 24.77 16.33 8.54
N PHE A 103 25.79 16.99 8.01
CA PHE A 103 26.16 18.35 8.39
C PHE A 103 25.67 19.41 7.38
N GLY A 104 24.84 19.02 6.40
CA GLY A 104 24.30 19.95 5.42
C GLY A 104 25.36 20.60 4.51
N ASN A 105 26.51 19.96 4.31
CA ASN A 105 27.58 20.48 3.46
C ASN A 105 27.39 20.01 2.01
N PHE A 106 26.74 20.86 1.19
CA PHE A 106 26.36 20.53 -0.17
C PHE A 106 27.58 20.37 -1.08
N GLU A 107 28.54 21.29 -0.98
CA GLU A 107 29.74 21.36 -1.78
C GLU A 107 30.58 20.09 -1.58
N LYS A 108 30.76 19.66 -0.33
CA LYS A 108 31.48 18.42 0.00
C LYS A 108 30.76 17.18 -0.51
N ALA A 109 29.42 17.17 -0.48
CA ALA A 109 28.66 16.06 -1.06
C ALA A 109 28.88 16.00 -2.58
N GLN A 110 28.84 17.14 -3.26
CA GLN A 110 29.09 17.24 -4.69
C GLN A 110 30.52 16.80 -5.05
N GLU A 111 31.54 17.23 -4.32
CA GLU A 111 32.92 16.79 -4.53
C GLU A 111 33.08 15.26 -4.45
N VAL A 112 32.38 14.61 -3.50
CA VAL A 112 32.39 13.15 -3.40
C VAL A 112 31.76 12.50 -4.62
N ILE A 113 30.64 13.03 -5.12
CA ILE A 113 30.00 12.54 -6.35
C ILE A 113 30.93 12.71 -7.56
N GLU A 114 31.62 13.84 -7.70
CA GLU A 114 32.57 14.07 -8.78
C GLU A 114 33.75 13.08 -8.73
N LYS A 115 34.28 12.80 -7.54
CA LYS A 115 35.31 11.75 -7.36
C LYS A 115 34.80 10.37 -7.77
N LEU A 116 33.57 10.03 -7.39
CA LEU A 116 32.94 8.77 -7.78
C LEU A 116 32.78 8.68 -9.31
N LEU A 117 32.36 9.76 -9.97
CA LEU A 117 32.21 9.82 -11.44
C LEU A 117 33.56 9.67 -12.16
N LYS A 118 34.62 10.31 -11.65
CA LYS A 118 35.98 10.17 -12.19
C LYS A 118 36.49 8.74 -12.08
N SER A 119 36.18 8.04 -10.99
CA SER A 119 36.59 6.65 -10.76
C SER A 119 35.75 5.60 -11.51
N ALA A 120 34.58 5.97 -12.03
CA ALA A 120 33.66 5.04 -12.68
C ALA A 120 34.12 4.68 -14.09
N THR A 121 34.35 3.40 -14.34
CA THR A 121 34.87 2.88 -15.62
C THR A 121 33.77 2.59 -16.64
N THR A 122 32.57 2.20 -16.20
CA THR A 122 31.46 1.83 -17.10
C THR A 122 30.40 2.92 -17.21
N ALA A 123 29.73 2.98 -18.37
CA ALA A 123 28.62 3.90 -18.60
C ALA A 123 27.46 3.64 -17.61
N SER A 124 27.15 2.37 -17.33
CA SER A 124 26.11 1.99 -16.36
C SER A 124 26.43 2.49 -14.95
N ARG A 125 27.71 2.42 -14.53
CA ARG A 125 28.14 2.93 -13.22
C ARG A 125 28.02 4.44 -13.13
N LYS A 126 28.46 5.16 -14.17
CA LYS A 126 28.30 6.62 -14.26
C LYS A 126 26.83 7.03 -14.18
N GLN A 127 25.97 6.35 -14.93
CA GLN A 127 24.53 6.62 -14.92
C GLN A 127 23.91 6.39 -13.53
N ALA A 128 24.28 5.30 -12.85
CA ALA A 128 23.83 5.04 -11.48
C ALA A 128 24.24 6.14 -10.49
N ILE A 129 25.45 6.71 -10.63
CA ILE A 129 25.91 7.84 -9.80
C ILE A 129 25.10 9.10 -10.11
N ILE A 130 24.92 9.43 -11.39
CA ILE A 130 24.16 10.61 -11.84
C ILE A 130 22.73 10.56 -11.33
N GLN A 131 22.04 9.42 -11.49
CA GLN A 131 20.68 9.24 -10.98
C GLN A 131 20.60 9.39 -9.46
N SER A 132 21.55 8.79 -8.75
CA SER A 132 21.60 8.87 -7.28
C SER A 132 21.85 10.30 -6.80
N TRP A 133 22.75 11.03 -7.47
CA TRP A 133 23.00 12.43 -7.16
C TRP A 133 21.79 13.31 -7.48
N GLY A 134 21.12 13.08 -8.62
CA GLY A 134 19.89 13.75 -8.98
C GLY A 134 18.83 13.65 -7.87
N TYR A 135 18.62 12.43 -7.37
CA TYR A 135 17.69 12.16 -6.26
C TYR A 135 18.11 12.82 -4.94
N ILE A 136 19.39 12.71 -4.56
CA ILE A 136 19.90 13.32 -3.33
C ILE A 136 19.76 14.85 -3.38
N ARG A 137 20.15 15.46 -4.50
CA ARG A 137 20.09 16.90 -4.72
C ARG A 137 18.65 17.41 -4.70
N SER A 138 17.73 16.74 -5.38
CA SER A 138 16.32 17.17 -5.41
C SER A 138 15.64 17.09 -4.05
N ASN A 139 16.15 16.26 -3.14
CA ASN A 139 15.59 16.06 -1.81
C ASN A 139 16.44 16.68 -0.69
N TRP A 140 17.34 17.62 -1.01
CA TRP A 140 18.32 18.14 -0.07
C TRP A 140 17.71 18.69 1.23
N GLU A 141 16.66 19.51 1.12
CA GLU A 141 15.95 20.09 2.26
C GLU A 141 15.33 19.03 3.17
N GLY A 142 14.72 17.99 2.56
CA GLY A 142 14.16 16.84 3.27
C GLY A 142 15.24 16.02 3.99
N ILE A 143 16.44 15.91 3.41
CA ILE A 143 17.59 15.22 4.01
C ILE A 143 18.11 15.98 5.24
N THR A 144 18.27 17.30 5.15
CA THR A 144 18.77 18.10 6.28
C THR A 144 17.85 18.02 7.50
N ARG A 145 16.53 17.88 7.28
CA ARG A 145 15.55 17.72 8.36
C ARG A 145 15.66 16.38 9.10
N ILE A 146 16.10 15.30 8.43
CA ILE A 146 16.34 13.99 9.10
C ILE A 146 17.26 14.15 10.31
N TYR A 147 18.26 15.03 10.20
CA TYR A 147 19.26 15.23 11.24
C TYR A 147 18.87 16.30 12.27
N SER A 148 17.92 17.16 11.92
CA SER A 148 17.36 18.20 12.79
C SER A 148 16.32 17.64 13.75
N TYR A 149 15.51 16.66 13.30
CA TYR A 149 14.43 16.03 14.08
C TYR A 149 14.75 14.58 14.43
N LYS A 150 15.63 14.36 15.41
CA LYS A 150 16.17 13.03 15.77
C LYS A 150 15.12 12.06 16.32
N GLU A 151 14.05 12.59 16.88
CA GLU A 151 12.92 11.89 17.46
C GLU A 151 11.96 11.32 16.40
N ILE A 152 11.97 11.91 15.19
CA ILE A 152 11.11 11.52 14.09
C ILE A 152 11.72 10.34 13.34
N LYS A 153 10.91 9.29 13.13
CA LYS A 153 11.33 8.05 12.47
C LYS A 153 10.24 7.58 11.52
N CYS A 154 10.66 6.96 10.42
CA CYS A 154 9.75 6.37 9.44
C CYS A 154 9.73 4.84 9.60
N SER A 155 8.53 4.25 9.61
CA SER A 155 8.32 2.80 9.54
C SER A 155 7.50 2.41 8.30
N ALA A 156 7.33 3.32 7.32
CA ALA A 156 6.39 3.18 6.20
C ALA A 156 6.52 1.84 5.47
N GLU A 157 7.74 1.41 5.12
CA GLU A 157 8.00 0.13 4.44
C GLU A 157 7.41 -1.07 5.19
N GLY A 158 7.57 -1.11 6.51
CA GLY A 158 7.04 -2.19 7.35
C GLY A 158 5.51 -2.21 7.34
N HIS A 159 4.89 -1.02 7.42
CA HIS A 159 3.43 -0.91 7.37
C HIS A 159 2.87 -1.21 5.98
N ILE A 160 3.49 -0.70 4.90
CA ILE A 160 3.10 -1.01 3.52
C ILE A 160 3.18 -2.52 3.28
N SER A 161 4.28 -3.13 3.70
CA SER A 161 4.49 -4.57 3.60
C SER A 161 3.40 -5.36 4.33
N HIS A 162 3.14 -5.02 5.60
CA HIS A 162 2.19 -5.74 6.43
C HIS A 162 0.72 -5.52 6.03
N VAL A 163 0.35 -4.27 5.73
CA VAL A 163 -1.04 -3.89 5.41
C VAL A 163 -1.38 -4.32 3.98
N LEU A 164 -0.57 -3.93 2.99
CA LEU A 164 -0.90 -4.09 1.57
C LEU A 164 -0.13 -5.25 0.94
N SER A 165 1.21 -5.19 0.90
CA SER A 165 2.02 -6.09 0.07
C SER A 165 1.90 -7.56 0.48
N ALA A 166 1.66 -7.85 1.76
CA ALA A 166 1.43 -9.18 2.30
C ALA A 166 0.29 -9.91 1.56
N ARG A 167 -0.72 -9.18 1.08
CA ARG A 167 -1.76 -9.75 0.20
C ARG A 167 -1.53 -9.40 -1.26
N MET A 168 -1.14 -8.18 -1.58
CA MET A 168 -1.20 -7.70 -2.97
C MET A 168 0.02 -8.07 -3.82
N SER A 169 1.18 -8.36 -3.21
CA SER A 169 2.45 -8.51 -3.94
C SER A 169 3.29 -9.71 -3.52
N SER A 170 3.10 -10.26 -2.32
CA SER A 170 3.94 -11.35 -1.77
C SER A 170 3.71 -12.72 -2.42
N ARG A 171 2.54 -12.92 -3.03
CA ARG A 171 2.12 -14.15 -3.71
C ARG A 171 1.63 -13.75 -5.11
N PRO A 172 2.10 -14.40 -6.19
CA PRO A 172 1.72 -14.01 -7.55
C PRO A 172 0.19 -14.08 -7.70
N MET A 173 -0.44 -12.92 -7.82
CA MET A 173 -1.86 -12.76 -8.06
C MET A 173 -2.05 -11.63 -9.08
N GLY A 174 -2.84 -11.90 -10.12
CA GLY A 174 -3.29 -10.88 -11.05
C GLY A 174 -4.51 -10.19 -10.48
N TRP A 175 -4.46 -8.86 -10.37
CA TRP A 175 -5.61 -8.05 -9.98
C TRP A 175 -6.07 -7.23 -11.19
N SER A 176 -7.37 -7.20 -11.45
CA SER A 176 -7.93 -6.10 -12.23
C SER A 176 -7.77 -4.79 -11.44
N ARG A 177 -7.84 -3.63 -12.09
CA ARG A 177 -7.77 -2.33 -11.40
C ARG A 177 -8.81 -2.23 -10.30
N GLU A 178 -10.04 -2.64 -10.59
CA GLU A 178 -11.15 -2.66 -9.63
C GLU A 178 -10.94 -3.67 -8.51
N GLY A 179 -10.41 -4.86 -8.82
CA GLY A 179 -10.08 -5.86 -7.82
C GLY A 179 -8.98 -5.40 -6.87
N ALA A 180 -7.95 -4.70 -7.39
CA ALA A 180 -6.89 -4.12 -6.58
C ALA A 180 -7.42 -3.02 -5.66
N LYS A 181 -8.31 -2.16 -6.17
CA LYS A 181 -8.97 -1.10 -5.39
C LYS A 181 -9.75 -1.67 -4.21
N HIS A 182 -10.68 -2.59 -4.48
CA HIS A 182 -11.47 -3.23 -3.41
C HIS A 182 -10.60 -3.99 -2.41
N MET A 183 -9.58 -4.71 -2.89
CA MET A 183 -8.67 -5.43 -2.00
C MET A 183 -7.89 -4.46 -1.11
N ALA A 184 -7.32 -3.39 -1.68
CA ALA A 184 -6.61 -2.36 -0.90
C ALA A 184 -7.51 -1.73 0.16
N TYR A 185 -8.77 -1.44 -0.18
CA TYR A 185 -9.77 -0.92 0.76
C TYR A 185 -10.02 -1.89 1.92
N ILE A 186 -10.35 -3.16 1.63
CA ILE A 186 -10.58 -4.19 2.66
C ILE A 186 -9.37 -4.31 3.59
N ARG A 187 -8.15 -4.31 3.04
CA ARG A 187 -6.91 -4.42 3.81
C ARG A 187 -6.71 -3.21 4.74
N VAL A 188 -7.00 -2.01 4.27
CA VAL A 188 -6.96 -0.80 5.09
C VAL A 188 -8.02 -0.83 6.19
N CYS A 189 -9.26 -1.21 5.88
CA CYS A 189 -10.33 -1.35 6.87
C CYS A 189 -9.93 -2.32 8.00
N GLN A 190 -9.40 -3.49 7.63
CA GLN A 190 -8.88 -4.46 8.60
C GLN A 190 -7.76 -3.88 9.46
N ALA A 191 -6.80 -3.17 8.85
CA ALA A 191 -5.70 -2.54 9.56
C ALA A 191 -6.13 -1.40 10.50
N ASN A 192 -7.26 -0.74 10.17
CA ASN A 192 -7.91 0.27 11.00
C ASN A 192 -8.86 -0.35 12.06
N GLY A 193 -8.93 -1.68 12.19
CA GLY A 193 -9.77 -2.37 13.18
C GLY A 193 -11.26 -2.47 12.81
N GLN A 194 -11.63 -2.18 11.56
CA GLN A 194 -13.01 -2.29 11.10
C GLN A 194 -13.39 -3.74 10.81
N ALA A 195 -14.57 -4.15 11.29
CA ALA A 195 -15.14 -5.47 11.03
C ALA A 195 -15.78 -5.49 9.63
N VAL A 196 -14.94 -5.64 8.59
CA VAL A 196 -15.38 -5.61 7.18
C VAL A 196 -16.50 -6.60 6.89
N ALA A 197 -16.42 -7.82 7.46
CA ALA A 197 -17.45 -8.83 7.27
C ALA A 197 -18.79 -8.40 7.89
N GLU A 198 -18.77 -7.82 9.09
CA GLU A 198 -19.97 -7.35 9.77
C GLU A 198 -20.59 -6.16 9.03
N GLU A 199 -19.76 -5.24 8.54
CA GLU A 199 -20.23 -4.09 7.75
C GLU A 199 -20.84 -4.55 6.42
N TYR A 200 -20.19 -5.50 5.73
CA TYR A 200 -20.75 -6.11 4.53
C TYR A 200 -22.09 -6.80 4.80
N LEU A 201 -22.19 -7.58 5.88
CA LEU A 201 -23.44 -8.24 6.28
C LEU A 201 -24.52 -7.21 6.64
N ARG A 202 -24.15 -6.11 7.29
CA ARG A 202 -25.06 -5.01 7.65
C ARG A 202 -25.61 -4.32 6.40
N GLN A 203 -24.76 -4.01 5.43
CA GLN A 203 -25.16 -3.44 4.14
C GLN A 203 -26.10 -4.38 3.39
N GLN A 204 -25.75 -5.66 3.24
CA GLN A 204 -26.62 -6.67 2.61
C GLN A 204 -27.98 -6.78 3.31
N SER A 205 -28.01 -6.72 4.65
CA SER A 205 -29.26 -6.76 5.39
C SER A 205 -30.11 -5.49 5.24
N THR A 206 -29.47 -4.35 4.96
CA THR A 206 -30.13 -3.06 4.74
C THR A 206 -30.67 -2.98 3.32
N ASP A 207 -29.87 -3.37 2.33
CA ASP A 207 -30.28 -3.46 0.93
C ASP A 207 -31.42 -4.47 0.76
N TYR A 208 -31.33 -5.64 1.40
CA TYR A 208 -32.42 -6.61 1.44
C TYR A 208 -33.71 -6.05 2.07
N LYS A 209 -33.59 -5.25 3.15
CA LYS A 209 -34.75 -4.59 3.77
C LYS A 209 -35.38 -3.54 2.84
N ILE A 210 -34.56 -2.75 2.14
CA ILE A 210 -35.03 -1.77 1.16
C ILE A 210 -35.70 -2.48 -0.02
N GLU A 211 -35.07 -3.51 -0.58
CA GLU A 211 -35.60 -4.30 -1.69
C GLU A 211 -36.90 -5.02 -1.30
N ALA A 212 -36.97 -5.59 -0.10
CA ALA A 212 -38.20 -6.19 0.43
C ALA A 212 -39.32 -5.16 0.68
N MET A 213 -39.00 -3.94 1.13
CA MET A 213 -39.96 -2.83 1.28
C MET A 213 -40.47 -2.30 -0.06
N ILE A 214 -39.64 -2.29 -1.11
CA ILE A 214 -40.04 -1.89 -2.47
C ILE A 214 -40.88 -3.00 -3.14
N THR A 215 -40.60 -4.26 -2.83
CA THR A 215 -41.24 -5.43 -3.45
C THR A 215 -42.52 -5.88 -2.72
N SER A 216 -42.91 -5.22 -1.62
CA SER A 216 -44.08 -5.62 -0.83
C SER A 216 -45.42 -5.15 -1.43
N SER A 217 -45.73 -5.57 -2.66
CA SER A 217 -47.11 -5.92 -3.00
C SER A 217 -47.24 -7.45 -2.88
N ALA A 218 -48.28 -7.93 -2.20
CA ALA A 218 -48.50 -9.35 -1.94
C ALA A 218 -48.45 -10.21 -3.23
N GLU A 219 -48.78 -9.61 -4.38
CA GLU A 219 -48.74 -10.24 -5.70
C GLU A 219 -47.31 -10.62 -6.16
N THR A 220 -46.28 -9.86 -5.75
CA THR A 220 -44.91 -10.07 -6.22
C THR A 220 -44.21 -11.24 -5.49
N VAL A 221 -44.58 -11.48 -4.23
CA VAL A 221 -44.04 -12.56 -3.39
C VAL A 221 -44.53 -13.93 -3.85
N GLU A 222 -45.82 -14.05 -4.21
CA GLU A 222 -46.40 -15.29 -4.75
C GLU A 222 -45.80 -15.65 -6.11
N ALA A 223 -45.59 -14.65 -6.99
CA ALA A 223 -44.98 -14.83 -8.30
C ALA A 223 -43.50 -15.27 -8.21
N GLN A 224 -42.74 -14.75 -7.24
CA GLN A 224 -41.35 -15.19 -7.01
C GLN A 224 -41.25 -16.57 -6.36
N ARG A 225 -42.17 -16.94 -5.47
CA ARG A 225 -42.26 -18.32 -4.93
C ARG A 225 -42.51 -19.33 -6.03
N GLN A 226 -43.41 -19.04 -6.98
CA GLN A 226 -43.65 -19.91 -8.14
C GLN A 226 -42.45 -20.00 -9.08
N LYS A 227 -41.63 -18.94 -9.20
CA LYS A 227 -40.36 -18.97 -9.98
C LYS A 227 -39.24 -19.75 -9.29
N LYS A 228 -39.07 -19.63 -7.96
CA LYS A 228 -38.03 -20.37 -7.20
C LYS A 228 -38.28 -21.87 -7.10
N VAL A 229 -39.54 -22.32 -7.14
CA VAL A 229 -39.86 -23.76 -7.18
C VAL A 229 -39.37 -24.42 -8.48
N LYS A 230 -39.13 -23.66 -9.56
CA LYS A 230 -38.73 -24.24 -10.85
C LYS A 230 -37.22 -24.27 -11.11
N VAL A 231 -36.41 -23.46 -10.42
CA VAL A 231 -34.95 -23.39 -10.67
C VAL A 231 -34.20 -23.06 -9.37
N THR A 232 -33.75 -24.07 -8.63
CA THR A 232 -32.48 -24.10 -7.85
C THR A 232 -32.40 -25.39 -7.04
N GLY A 233 -32.26 -26.52 -7.72
CA GLY A 233 -31.77 -27.76 -7.13
C GLY A 233 -30.81 -28.39 -8.11
N GLU A 234 -29.66 -28.87 -7.63
CA GLU A 234 -28.79 -29.73 -8.43
C GLU A 234 -29.63 -30.90 -8.93
N LYS A 235 -29.82 -31.00 -10.24
CA LYS A 235 -30.42 -32.16 -10.90
C LYS A 235 -29.30 -32.87 -11.64
N HIS A 236 -29.36 -34.20 -11.69
CA HIS A 236 -28.34 -35.13 -12.19
C HIS A 236 -27.78 -34.91 -13.62
N ASP A 237 -28.09 -33.78 -14.25
CA ASP A 237 -27.76 -33.47 -15.63
C ASP A 237 -27.42 -31.99 -15.90
N ASN A 238 -27.42 -31.09 -14.90
CA ASN A 238 -27.19 -29.66 -15.15
C ASN A 238 -25.73 -29.20 -15.05
N ILE A 239 -24.80 -30.11 -14.72
CA ILE A 239 -23.37 -29.82 -14.56
C ILE A 239 -22.63 -30.21 -15.85
N PRO A 240 -22.18 -29.24 -16.68
CA PRO A 240 -21.64 -29.52 -18.02
C PRO A 240 -20.38 -30.39 -18.00
N ILE A 241 -19.57 -30.31 -16.94
CA ILE A 241 -18.34 -31.11 -16.81
C ILE A 241 -18.62 -32.61 -16.60
N LEU A 242 -19.84 -32.98 -16.20
CA LEU A 242 -20.27 -34.37 -16.03
C LEU A 242 -20.85 -35.00 -17.31
N ARG A 243 -21.07 -34.21 -18.37
CA ARG A 243 -21.66 -34.68 -19.64
C ARG A 243 -20.65 -35.25 -20.64
N GLY A 244 -19.36 -35.26 -20.31
CA GLY A 244 -18.32 -35.82 -21.17
C GLY A 244 -18.26 -37.36 -21.08
N PRO A 245 -17.76 -38.06 -22.12
CA PRO A 245 -17.69 -39.53 -22.15
C PRO A 245 -16.70 -40.15 -21.14
N LYS A 246 -16.04 -39.34 -20.32
CA LYS A 246 -15.07 -39.74 -19.30
C LYS A 246 -15.37 -39.03 -17.99
N SER A 247 -16.14 -39.66 -17.12
CA SER A 247 -16.38 -39.19 -15.74
C SER A 247 -15.28 -39.68 -14.77
N PHE A 248 -15.18 -39.06 -13.59
CA PHE A 248 -14.30 -39.56 -12.53
C PHE A 248 -14.67 -40.98 -12.11
N LEU A 249 -15.96 -41.31 -12.09
CA LEU A 249 -16.47 -42.66 -11.85
C LEU A 249 -16.01 -43.65 -12.94
N TYR A 250 -16.09 -43.27 -14.22
CA TYR A 250 -15.59 -44.08 -15.34
C TYR A 250 -14.09 -44.38 -15.21
N LYS A 251 -13.28 -43.37 -14.82
CA LYS A 251 -11.84 -43.58 -14.59
C LYS A 251 -11.59 -44.54 -13.43
N ALA A 252 -12.28 -44.35 -12.31
CA ALA A 252 -12.14 -45.22 -11.13
C ALA A 252 -12.53 -46.68 -11.44
N LEU A 253 -13.64 -46.91 -12.15
CA LEU A 253 -14.08 -48.25 -12.54
C LEU A 253 -13.14 -48.91 -13.55
N ARG A 254 -12.60 -48.14 -14.51
CA ARG A 254 -11.62 -48.65 -15.48
C ARG A 254 -10.30 -49.04 -14.81
N GLU A 255 -9.81 -48.25 -13.86
CA GLU A 255 -8.60 -48.60 -13.12
C GLU A 255 -8.80 -49.84 -12.25
N LEU A 256 -9.97 -49.97 -11.61
CA LEU A 256 -10.34 -51.18 -10.87
C LEU A 256 -10.44 -52.41 -11.79
N SER A 257 -10.99 -52.27 -13.01
CA SER A 257 -11.08 -53.40 -13.94
C SER A 257 -9.72 -53.83 -14.51
N LEU A 258 -8.77 -52.90 -14.63
CA LEU A 258 -7.40 -53.20 -15.06
C LEU A 258 -6.53 -53.77 -13.94
N ALA A 259 -6.90 -53.55 -12.67
CA ALA A 259 -6.19 -54.10 -11.52
C ALA A 259 -6.52 -55.60 -11.26
N TYR A 260 -7.56 -56.13 -11.90
CA TYR A 260 -8.02 -57.52 -11.77
C TYR A 260 -7.95 -58.32 -13.09
N ALA A 261 -7.23 -57.80 -14.10
CA ALA A 261 -6.90 -58.49 -15.35
C ALA A 261 -5.38 -58.71 -15.43
#